data_AF-A0A2J8KF57-F1
#
_entry.id   AF-A0A2J8KF57-F1
#
_cell.length_a   1.000
_cell.length_b   1.000
_cell.length_c   1.000
_cell.angle_alpha   90.00
_cell.angle_beta   90.00
_cell.angle_gamma   90.00
#
_symmetry.space_group_name_H-M   'P 1'
#
loop_
_entity.id
_entity.type
_entity.pdbx_description
1 polymer ?
#
loop_
_entity_poly.entity_id
_entity_poly.type
_entity_poly.pdbx_seq_one_letter_code
_entity_poly.pdbx_strand_id
1 'polypeptide(L)'
;MSKKPPNRPGITFEIGARLEALDYLQKWYPSRIEKIDYEEGKMLVHFERWSHRYDEWIYWDSNRLRPLERPALRKEGLKDEEDFFDFKAGEEVLARWTDCRYYPAKIEAINKEGTFTVQFYDGVIRCLKRMHIKAMPEDAKGQVRVFSIPSYPKGYLLER
;
A
#
# COMPACT_ATOMS: atom_id res chain seq x y z
N MET A 1 34.51 15.56 13.47
CA MET A 1 34.54 14.21 14.07
C MET A 1 33.24 13.53 13.68
N SER A 2 33.26 12.50 12.83
CA SER A 2 32.03 11.77 12.44
C SER A 2 31.47 11.02 13.64
N LYS A 3 30.18 11.21 13.93
CA LYS A 3 29.47 10.45 14.94
C LYS A 3 29.16 9.06 14.41
N LYS A 4 29.15 8.07 15.30
CA LYS A 4 28.76 6.69 14.99
C LYS A 4 27.27 6.51 15.32
N PRO A 5 26.51 5.77 14.49
CA PRO A 5 25.12 5.48 14.79
C PRO A 5 24.99 4.70 16.11
N PRO A 6 23.97 5.00 16.94
CA PRO A 6 23.79 4.35 18.22
C PRO A 6 23.35 2.89 18.05
N ASN A 7 23.74 2.02 18.98
CA ASN A 7 23.23 0.65 19.02
C ASN A 7 21.82 0.66 19.63
N ARG A 8 20.79 0.67 18.77
CA ARG A 8 19.38 0.56 19.18
C ARG A 8 18.80 -0.74 18.63
N PRO A 9 18.41 -1.69 19.50
CA PRO A 9 17.82 -2.96 19.06
C PRO A 9 16.60 -2.72 18.16
N GLY A 10 16.58 -3.34 16.99
CA GLY A 10 15.47 -3.25 16.04
C GLY A 10 15.47 -2.01 15.13
N ILE A 11 16.43 -1.10 15.25
CA ILE A 11 16.62 0.02 14.31
C ILE A 11 17.92 -0.19 13.54
N THR A 12 17.83 -0.23 12.21
CA THR A 12 18.99 -0.24 11.32
C THR A 12 19.22 1.18 10.80
N PHE A 13 20.39 1.75 11.08
CA PHE A 13 20.76 3.10 10.65
C PHE A 13 21.50 3.08 9.32
N GLU A 14 20.79 2.73 8.26
CA GLU A 14 21.30 2.65 6.90
C GLU A 14 20.35 3.37 5.94
N ILE A 15 20.89 3.95 4.87
CA ILE A 15 20.06 4.55 3.82
C ILE A 15 19.16 3.46 3.22
N GLY A 16 17.85 3.72 3.24
CA GLY A 16 16.83 2.80 2.79
C GLY A 16 16.25 1.87 3.85
N ALA A 17 16.83 1.82 5.06
CA ALA A 17 16.25 1.09 6.17
C ALA A 17 14.92 1.72 6.61
N ARG A 18 14.03 0.88 7.16
CA ARG A 18 12.69 1.27 7.58
C ARG A 18 12.59 1.27 9.11
N LEU A 19 11.88 2.26 9.62
CA LEU A 19 11.60 2.48 11.04
C LEU A 19 10.24 3.15 11.20
N GLU A 20 9.79 3.38 12.43
CA GLU A 20 8.67 4.29 12.67
C GLU A 20 9.17 5.60 13.25
N ALA A 21 8.65 6.71 12.71
CA ALA A 21 8.94 8.05 13.17
C ALA A 21 7.67 8.74 13.67
N LEU A 22 7.84 9.55 14.71
CA LEU A 22 6.77 10.35 15.30
C LEU A 22 6.60 11.66 14.53
N ASP A 23 5.39 11.96 14.07
CA ASP A 23 5.05 13.23 13.44
C ASP A 23 4.82 14.36 14.47
N TYR A 24 4.49 15.56 13.98
CA TYR A 24 4.20 16.74 14.81
C TYR A 24 2.96 16.55 15.71
N LEU A 25 2.00 15.73 15.29
CA LEU A 25 0.80 15.40 16.05
C LEU A 25 1.00 14.24 17.04
N GLN A 26 2.26 13.83 17.29
CA GLN A 26 2.61 12.75 18.21
C GLN A 26 2.05 11.38 17.78
N LYS A 27 1.94 11.14 16.46
CA LYS A 27 1.52 9.88 15.88
C LYS A 27 2.67 9.20 15.15
N TRP A 28 2.78 7.88 15.35
CA TRP A 28 3.79 7.05 14.71
C TRP A 28 3.39 6.69 13.29
N TYR A 29 4.34 6.80 12.37
CA TYR A 29 4.16 6.42 10.97
C TYR A 29 5.34 5.60 10.45
N PRO A 30 5.09 4.55 9.64
CA PRO A 30 6.13 3.87 8.89
C PRO A 30 6.91 4.86 8.05
N SER A 31 8.23 4.79 8.14
CA SER A 31 9.12 5.75 7.54
C SER A 31 10.39 5.07 7.03
N ARG A 32 11.05 5.72 6.07
CA ARG A 32 12.30 5.26 5.46
C ARG A 32 13.39 6.29 5.68
N ILE A 33 14.60 5.80 5.97
CA ILE A 33 15.79 6.66 6.01
C ILE A 33 16.18 6.99 4.56
N GLU A 34 16.08 8.24 4.17
CA GLU A 34 16.42 8.70 2.83
C GLU A 34 17.90 9.15 2.74
N LYS A 35 18.40 9.80 3.81
CA LYS A 35 19.80 10.26 3.91
C LYS A 35 20.27 10.18 5.36
N ILE A 36 21.59 10.09 5.55
CA ILE A 36 22.22 10.14 6.88
C ILE A 36 23.31 11.20 6.86
N ASP A 37 23.29 12.07 7.86
CA ASP A 37 24.35 13.02 8.16
C ASP A 37 25.12 12.51 9.40
N TYR A 38 26.32 11.98 9.15
CA TYR A 38 27.19 11.45 10.19
C TYR A 38 27.92 12.55 10.98
N GLU A 39 27.98 13.78 10.50
CA GLU A 39 28.62 14.88 11.22
C GLU A 39 27.70 15.40 12.33
N GLU A 40 26.44 15.66 11.99
CA GLU A 40 25.44 16.13 12.94
C GLU A 40 24.80 14.99 13.75
N GLY A 41 24.78 13.77 13.20
CA GLY A 41 24.09 12.63 13.79
C GLY A 41 22.59 12.65 13.54
N LYS A 42 22.21 13.09 12.33
CA LYS A 42 20.82 13.20 11.89
C LYS A 42 20.58 12.30 10.69
N MET A 43 19.31 12.01 10.44
CA MET A 43 18.89 11.32 9.24
C MET A 43 17.63 11.98 8.68
N LEU A 44 17.57 12.07 7.36
CA LEU A 44 16.39 12.52 6.65
C LEU A 44 15.40 11.36 6.60
N VAL A 45 14.26 11.55 7.23
CA VAL A 45 13.20 10.55 7.35
C VAL A 45 12.08 10.91 6.40
N HIS A 46 11.76 10.00 5.49
CA HIS A 46 10.60 10.08 4.62
C HIS A 46 9.44 9.29 5.22
N PHE A 47 8.32 9.96 5.48
CA PHE A 47 7.09 9.32 5.95
C PHE A 47 6.41 8.59 4.79
N GLU A 48 6.17 7.29 4.93
CA GLU A 48 5.56 6.52 3.86
C GLU A 48 4.14 7.00 3.56
N ARG A 49 3.81 7.09 2.27
CA ARG A 49 2.52 7.59 1.74
C ARG A 49 2.31 9.10 1.94
N TRP A 50 3.33 9.82 2.40
CA TRP A 50 3.31 11.27 2.49
C TRP A 50 4.11 11.89 1.33
N SER A 51 3.88 13.17 1.06
CA SER A 51 4.70 13.91 0.10
C SER A 51 6.11 14.13 0.67
N HIS A 52 7.15 14.07 -0.18
CA HIS A 52 8.53 14.42 0.19
C HIS A 52 8.69 15.81 0.85
N ARG A 53 7.72 16.70 0.71
CA ARG A 53 7.71 18.00 1.41
C ARG A 53 7.61 17.87 2.93
N TYR A 54 7.20 16.70 3.43
CA TYR A 54 7.14 16.39 4.85
C TYR A 54 8.37 15.61 5.34
N ASP A 55 9.37 15.41 4.48
CA ASP A 55 10.61 14.74 4.89
C ASP A 55 11.34 15.60 5.92
N GLU A 56 11.78 14.95 6.99
CA GLU A 56 12.29 15.67 8.17
C GLU A 56 13.64 15.13 8.60
N TRP A 57 14.57 16.03 8.90
CA TRP A 57 15.83 15.68 9.55
C TRP A 57 15.59 15.41 11.03
N ILE A 58 15.71 14.14 11.44
CA ILE A 58 15.55 13.69 12.82
C ILE A 58 16.90 13.18 13.34
N TYR A 59 17.27 13.55 14.57
CA TYR A 59 18.44 12.99 15.23
C TYR A 59 18.27 11.48 15.45
N TRP A 60 19.28 10.68 15.11
CA TRP A 60 19.19 9.21 15.19
C TRP A 60 19.05 8.65 16.61
N ASP A 61 19.30 9.48 17.62
CA ASP A 61 19.15 9.17 19.05
C ASP A 61 17.84 9.72 19.63
N SER A 62 17.05 10.43 18.82
CA SER A 62 15.77 10.99 19.23
C SER A 62 14.80 9.92 19.71
N ASN A 63 13.99 10.27 20.72
CA ASN A 63 12.86 9.45 21.19
C ASN A 63 11.70 9.42 20.18
N ARG A 64 11.78 10.20 19.10
CA ARG A 64 10.84 10.18 17.97
C ARG A 64 11.03 8.99 17.04
N LEU A 65 11.92 8.07 17.38
CA LEU A 65 12.30 6.91 16.56
C LEU A 65 12.12 5.63 17.36
N ARG A 66 11.44 4.66 16.75
CA ARG A 66 11.33 3.31 17.28
C ARG A 66 11.57 2.29 16.16
N PRO A 67 11.94 1.05 16.51
CA PRO A 67 11.93 -0.06 15.57
C PRO A 67 10.62 -0.05 14.80
N LEU A 68 10.68 -0.22 13.48
CA LEU A 68 9.47 -0.60 12.77
C LEU A 68 8.98 -1.86 13.44
N GLU A 69 7.78 -1.84 14.03
CA GLU A 69 7.09 -3.07 14.40
C GLU A 69 6.95 -3.87 13.11
N ARG A 70 7.90 -4.79 12.90
CA ARG A 70 7.68 -5.89 11.97
C ARG A 70 6.53 -6.64 12.62
N PRO A 71 5.39 -6.84 11.94
CA PRO A 71 4.51 -7.92 12.33
C PRO A 71 5.40 -9.13 12.54
N ALA A 72 5.38 -9.70 13.73
CA ALA A 72 6.10 -10.93 14.02
C ALA A 72 5.50 -12.00 13.10
N LEU A 73 6.05 -12.13 11.90
CA LEU A 73 5.74 -13.21 10.99
C LEU A 73 6.20 -14.49 11.70
N ARG A 74 5.23 -15.15 12.36
CA ARG A 74 5.28 -16.32 13.26
C ARG A 74 5.31 -16.01 14.75
N LYS A 75 4.16 -15.65 15.32
CA LYS A 75 3.29 -16.59 16.07
C LYS A 75 2.18 -15.77 16.73
N GLU A 76 0.95 -16.22 16.50
CA GLU A 76 -0.30 -15.79 17.13
C GLU A 76 -0.92 -14.47 16.62
N GLY A 77 -1.86 -14.60 15.67
CA GLY A 77 -3.22 -14.19 16.00
C GLY A 77 -3.79 -12.87 15.48
N LEU A 78 -3.18 -12.15 14.54
CA LEU A 78 -3.87 -11.04 13.85
C LEU A 78 -3.67 -11.15 12.34
N LYS A 79 -4.74 -11.63 11.71
CA LYS A 79 -5.05 -11.60 10.28
C LYS A 79 -4.48 -10.38 9.54
N ASP A 80 -3.23 -10.47 9.08
CA ASP A 80 -2.94 -10.03 7.71
C ASP A 80 -3.67 -11.05 6.82
N GLU A 81 -4.97 -10.82 6.62
CA GLU A 81 -5.63 -11.38 5.44
C GLU A 81 -5.11 -10.53 4.26
N GLU A 82 -3.82 -10.69 3.97
CA GLU A 82 -3.44 -11.05 2.62
C GLU A 82 -4.27 -12.27 2.26
N ASP A 83 -5.51 -11.96 1.92
CA ASP A 83 -6.38 -12.79 1.17
C ASP A 83 -5.63 -13.18 -0.09
N PHE A 84 -4.91 -14.28 0.00
CA PHE A 84 -4.86 -15.27 -1.05
C PHE A 84 -6.29 -15.77 -1.30
N PHE A 85 -7.22 -14.86 -1.64
CA PHE A 85 -8.40 -15.18 -2.41
C PHE A 85 -7.85 -15.66 -3.74
N ASP A 86 -7.78 -16.98 -3.88
CA ASP A 86 -7.83 -17.64 -5.17
C ASP A 86 -9.16 -17.24 -5.81
N PHE A 87 -9.15 -16.06 -6.45
CA PHE A 87 -10.32 -15.56 -7.16
C PHE A 87 -10.73 -16.60 -8.17
N LYS A 88 -12.03 -16.84 -8.28
CA LYS A 88 -12.58 -17.79 -9.25
C LYS A 88 -13.17 -17.03 -10.43
N ALA A 89 -13.14 -17.66 -11.61
CA ALA A 89 -13.96 -17.19 -12.72
C ALA A 89 -15.42 -17.09 -12.26
N GLY A 90 -16.02 -15.93 -12.48
CA GLY A 90 -17.35 -15.59 -12.01
C GLY A 90 -17.41 -14.71 -10.77
N GLU A 91 -16.31 -14.52 -10.05
CA GLU A 91 -16.30 -13.81 -8.77
C GLU A 91 -16.37 -12.29 -8.94
N GLU A 92 -17.19 -11.65 -8.10
CA GLU A 92 -17.30 -10.19 -8.04
C GLU A 92 -16.17 -9.61 -7.20
N VAL A 93 -15.49 -8.63 -7.77
CA VAL A 93 -14.27 -8.03 -7.23
C VAL A 93 -14.29 -6.52 -7.42
N LEU A 94 -13.40 -5.84 -6.70
CA LEU A 94 -13.04 -4.46 -6.96
C LEU A 94 -11.75 -4.43 -7.77
N ALA A 95 -11.83 -3.98 -9.01
CA ALA A 95 -10.69 -3.87 -9.92
C ALA A 95 -10.23 -2.42 -10.07
N ARG A 96 -8.91 -2.20 -10.06
CA ARG A 96 -8.30 -0.86 -10.21
C ARG A 96 -8.37 -0.41 -11.67
N TRP A 97 -8.89 0.80 -11.88
CA TRP A 97 -8.93 1.47 -13.17
C TRP A 97 -7.70 2.34 -13.43
N THR A 98 -7.59 2.94 -14.62
CA THR A 98 -6.46 3.80 -15.03
C THR A 98 -6.34 5.07 -14.19
N ASP A 99 -7.43 5.55 -13.60
CA ASP A 99 -7.47 6.69 -12.68
C ASP A 99 -7.08 6.32 -11.23
N CYS A 100 -6.59 5.09 -11.03
CA CYS A 100 -6.20 4.52 -9.76
C CYS A 100 -7.34 4.23 -8.77
N ARG A 101 -8.60 4.45 -9.14
CA ARG A 101 -9.76 4.08 -8.30
C ARG A 101 -10.16 2.63 -8.54
N TYR A 102 -10.86 2.06 -7.56
CA TYR A 102 -11.37 0.69 -7.62
C TYR A 102 -12.85 0.70 -7.95
N TYR A 103 -13.25 -0.13 -8.91
CA TYR A 103 -14.62 -0.23 -9.36
C TYR A 103 -15.10 -1.69 -9.39
N PRO A 104 -16.41 -1.92 -9.26
CA PRO A 104 -16.99 -3.26 -9.36
C PRO A 104 -16.69 -3.88 -10.72
N ALA A 105 -16.18 -5.11 -10.67
CA ALA A 105 -15.90 -5.92 -11.83
C ALA A 105 -16.13 -7.40 -11.49
N LYS A 106 -16.13 -8.24 -12.51
CA LYS A 106 -16.26 -9.69 -12.41
C LYS A 106 -15.04 -10.36 -13.01
N ILE A 107 -14.48 -11.35 -12.33
CA ILE A 107 -13.39 -12.17 -12.86
C ILE A 107 -13.97 -13.01 -14.01
N GLU A 108 -13.48 -12.80 -15.21
CA GLU A 108 -13.88 -13.57 -16.39
C GLU A 108 -12.99 -14.80 -16.58
N ALA A 109 -11.67 -14.62 -16.43
CA ALA A 109 -10.70 -15.70 -16.59
C ALA A 109 -9.47 -15.49 -15.70
N ILE A 110 -8.83 -16.60 -15.35
CA ILE A 110 -7.56 -16.62 -14.61
C ILE A 110 -6.50 -17.14 -15.59
N ASN A 111 -5.50 -16.33 -15.89
CA ASN A 111 -4.43 -16.69 -16.80
C ASN A 111 -3.30 -17.38 -16.03
N LYS A 112 -2.58 -18.30 -16.70
CA LYS A 112 -1.50 -19.12 -16.09
C LYS A 112 -0.34 -18.30 -15.50
N GLU A 113 -0.21 -17.03 -15.90
CA GLU A 113 0.86 -16.13 -15.47
C GLU A 113 0.50 -15.30 -14.21
N GLY A 114 -0.62 -15.61 -13.53
CA GLY A 114 -1.07 -14.87 -12.35
C GLY A 114 -1.72 -13.51 -12.67
N THR A 115 -2.18 -13.35 -13.91
CA THR A 115 -3.05 -12.24 -14.32
C THR A 115 -4.49 -12.71 -14.41
N PHE A 116 -5.42 -11.78 -14.21
CA PHE A 116 -6.85 -12.02 -14.21
C PHE A 116 -7.48 -11.14 -15.28
N THR A 117 -8.31 -11.75 -16.12
CA THR A 117 -9.19 -11.01 -17.02
C THR A 117 -10.43 -10.65 -16.22
N VAL A 118 -10.71 -9.35 -16.09
CA VAL A 118 -11.87 -8.81 -15.41
C VAL A 118 -12.77 -8.07 -16.38
N GLN A 119 -14.08 -8.20 -16.21
CA GLN A 119 -15.10 -7.43 -16.90
C GLN A 119 -15.73 -6.43 -15.93
N PHE A 120 -15.58 -5.14 -16.21
CA PHE A 120 -16.27 -4.08 -15.48
C PHE A 120 -17.75 -4.04 -15.88
N TYR A 121 -18.59 -3.46 -15.03
CA TYR A 121 -20.05 -3.48 -15.25
C TYR A 121 -20.52 -2.63 -16.44
N ASP A 122 -19.67 -1.76 -16.99
CA ASP A 122 -19.89 -1.05 -18.25
C ASP A 122 -19.55 -1.90 -19.49
N GLY A 123 -19.10 -3.15 -19.29
CA GLY A 123 -18.74 -4.11 -20.33
C GLY A 123 -17.26 -4.05 -20.73
N VAL A 124 -16.45 -3.14 -20.18
CA VAL A 124 -15.03 -3.06 -20.54
C VAL A 124 -14.27 -4.24 -19.91
N ILE A 125 -13.44 -4.91 -20.72
CA ILE A 125 -12.63 -6.05 -20.29
C ILE A 125 -11.16 -5.64 -20.16
N ARG A 126 -10.50 -6.05 -19.08
CA ARG A 126 -9.08 -5.74 -18.81
C ARG A 126 -8.34 -6.93 -18.21
N CYS A 127 -7.06 -7.06 -18.52
CA CYS A 127 -6.14 -8.00 -17.87
C CYS A 127 -5.36 -7.27 -16.76
N LEU A 128 -5.49 -7.73 -15.51
CA LEU A 128 -4.88 -7.11 -14.34
C LEU A 128 -4.06 -8.12 -13.52
N LYS A 129 -3.02 -7.64 -12.84
CA LYS A 129 -2.29 -8.44 -11.84
C LYS A 129 -3.09 -8.53 -10.55
N ARG A 130 -2.86 -9.58 -9.75
CA ARG A 130 -3.50 -9.78 -8.44
C ARG A 130 -3.53 -8.52 -7.56
N MET A 131 -2.44 -7.75 -7.52
CA MET A 131 -2.30 -6.52 -6.72
C MET A 131 -3.27 -5.39 -7.10
N HIS A 132 -3.85 -5.43 -8.30
CA HIS A 132 -4.83 -4.45 -8.78
C HIS A 132 -6.28 -4.91 -8.58
N ILE A 133 -6.49 -6.01 -7.86
CA ILE A 133 -7.81 -6.59 -7.61
C ILE A 133 -7.96 -6.77 -6.11
N LYS A 134 -9.13 -6.46 -5.58
CA LYS A 134 -9.52 -6.69 -4.18
C LYS A 134 -10.82 -7.49 -4.18
N ALA A 135 -11.03 -8.31 -3.15
CA ALA A 135 -12.35 -8.90 -2.97
C ALA A 135 -13.39 -7.80 -2.78
N MET A 136 -14.60 -8.11 -3.24
CA MET A 136 -15.75 -7.29 -2.97
C MET A 136 -16.26 -7.59 -1.54
N PRO A 137 -16.41 -6.57 -0.67
CA PRO A 137 -16.96 -6.80 0.66
C PRO A 137 -18.38 -7.37 0.57
N GLU A 138 -18.72 -8.28 1.50
CA GLU A 138 -19.99 -9.03 1.46
C GLU A 138 -21.22 -8.12 1.52
N ASP A 139 -21.12 -7.00 2.24
CA ASP A 139 -22.14 -5.96 2.35
C ASP A 139 -22.39 -5.19 1.03
N ALA A 140 -21.39 -5.09 0.15
CA ALA A 140 -21.54 -4.48 -1.17
C ALA A 140 -22.04 -5.46 -2.24
N LYS A 141 -21.88 -6.77 -1.99
CA LYS A 141 -22.24 -7.84 -2.93
C LYS A 141 -23.76 -7.85 -3.14
N GLY A 142 -24.19 -7.67 -4.38
CA GLY A 142 -25.62 -7.57 -4.74
C GLY A 142 -26.28 -6.20 -4.57
N GLN A 143 -25.70 -5.26 -3.80
CA GLN A 143 -26.20 -3.87 -3.70
C GLN A 143 -25.93 -3.05 -4.97
N VAL A 144 -24.94 -3.41 -5.77
CA VAL A 144 -24.57 -2.68 -7.00
C VAL A 144 -25.67 -2.73 -8.08
N ARG A 145 -26.62 -3.68 -7.99
CA ARG A 145 -27.81 -3.67 -8.85
C ARG A 145 -28.79 -2.53 -8.52
N VAL A 146 -28.66 -1.93 -7.34
CA VAL A 146 -29.59 -0.94 -6.77
C VAL A 146 -28.97 0.46 -6.71
N PHE A 147 -27.65 0.57 -6.56
CA PHE A 147 -26.95 1.84 -6.63
C PHE A 147 -26.55 2.14 -8.08
N SER A 148 -27.14 3.20 -8.64
CA SER A 148 -26.67 3.82 -9.89
C SER A 148 -25.15 3.98 -9.82
N ILE A 149 -24.44 3.21 -10.63
CA ILE A 149 -22.97 3.19 -10.64
C ILE A 149 -22.53 4.62 -10.97
N PRO A 150 -21.70 5.28 -10.14
CA PRO A 150 -21.17 6.59 -10.50
C PRO A 150 -20.47 6.44 -11.84
N SER A 151 -20.97 7.15 -12.86
CA SER A 151 -20.45 7.09 -14.23
C SER A 151 -18.94 7.21 -14.18
N TYR A 152 -18.25 6.20 -14.73
CA TYR A 152 -16.83 6.30 -15.03
C TYR A 152 -16.58 7.62 -15.76
N PRO A 153 -15.46 8.32 -15.50
CA PRO A 153 -15.14 9.53 -16.25
C PRO A 153 -15.09 9.17 -17.75
N LYS A 154 -16.15 9.58 -18.47
CA LYS A 154 -16.27 9.48 -19.93
C LYS A 154 -15.21 10.41 -20.54
N GLY A 155 -14.00 9.90 -20.72
CA GLY A 155 -12.90 10.72 -21.23
C GLY A 155 -11.77 9.97 -21.91
N TYR A 156 -11.67 8.64 -21.78
CA TYR A 156 -10.61 7.87 -22.42
C TYR A 156 -11.16 6.56 -22.96
N LEU A 157 -12.03 6.65 -23.97
CA LEU A 157 -12.08 5.65 -25.03
C LEU A 157 -10.68 5.69 -25.67
N LEU A 158 -9.79 4.79 -25.25
CA LEU A 158 -8.64 4.50 -26.09
C LEU A 158 -9.20 3.73 -27.28
N GLU A 159 -9.22 4.41 -28.42
CA GLU A 159 -9.45 3.81 -29.72
C GLU A 159 -8.54 2.59 -29.92
N ARG A 160 -9.20 1.48 -30.28
CA ARG A 160 -8.75 0.28 -31.00
C ARG A 160 -8.07 -0.82 -30.20
#